data_AF-A0A358Y1Y5-F1
#
_entry.id   AF-A0A358Y1Y5-F1
#
_cell.length_a   1.000
_cell.length_b   1.000
_cell.length_c   1.000
_cell.angle_alpha   90.00
_cell.angle_beta   90.00
_cell.angle_gamma   90.00
#
_symmetry.space_group_name_H-M   'P 1'
#
loop_
_entity.id
_entity.type
_entity.pdbx_description
1 polymer ?
#
loop_
_entity_poly.entity_id
_entity_poly.type
_entity_poly.pdbx_seq_one_letter_code
_entity_poly.pdbx_strand_id
1 'polypeptide(L)'
;MKQILFFLVFLLSFDTYLGQCNLGQAEIQVLITPDNYPNESSWKLFANNVQIAAGTTNDTTICIDTTACIRFEMYDSYGDGMCCNYGQGSYSVVWNGVQVATGGQFTTISTNSFNCPPGTSCENAISIDTGTYIAPDPNTFYSFTPDSTGMYSVTTCGLSNCDTKLWIYENCNNYVYNANNTGTLFYNDDNSLCGTRADIDAFLLSGVTYIIRVGLYGTTVCNGGIPFSISYDGPVIGCMDPQACNYNPDATVEGECFYYPNPNCPQGPDLTIIQSTIENSLEIRTEYATNCMVEEGCMNGYGNRTVLAFTTHIKNVGDMDYYIGNPNNNPDQFTFQNCHGHAHYEGYADYVLYTMNGDNIPIGHKNGFCVLDLECSDGGAAQYGCGNMGISHQCGDIYSRDLDCQWID
;
A
#
# COMPACT_ATOMS: atom_id res chain seq x y z
N MET A 1 -51.04 -26.15 -63.58
CA MET A 1 -50.22 -25.88 -62.39
C MET A 1 -48.76 -25.90 -62.80
N LYS A 2 -48.11 -24.75 -62.92
CA LYS A 2 -46.65 -24.61 -63.07
C LYS A 2 -46.21 -23.60 -62.02
N GLN A 3 -45.59 -24.08 -60.94
CA GLN A 3 -45.00 -23.24 -59.91
C GLN A 3 -43.62 -22.78 -60.39
N ILE A 4 -43.39 -21.46 -60.39
CA ILE A 4 -42.10 -20.83 -60.65
C ILE A 4 -41.42 -20.68 -59.28
N LEU A 5 -40.29 -21.36 -59.10
CA LEU A 5 -39.47 -21.30 -57.90
C LEU A 5 -38.55 -20.07 -58.02
N PHE A 6 -38.76 -19.06 -57.16
CA PHE A 6 -37.89 -17.89 -57.05
C PHE A 6 -36.73 -18.24 -56.11
N PHE A 7 -35.51 -18.30 -56.64
CA PHE A 7 -34.29 -18.53 -55.85
C PHE A 7 -33.83 -17.17 -55.30
N LEU A 8 -34.00 -16.95 -53.99
CA LEU A 8 -33.51 -15.77 -53.30
C LEU A 8 -32.02 -15.99 -52.97
N VAL A 9 -31.12 -15.27 -53.67
CA VAL A 9 -29.69 -15.26 -53.34
C VAL A 9 -29.47 -14.33 -52.15
N PHE A 10 -29.19 -14.90 -50.99
CA PHE A 10 -28.75 -14.17 -49.80
C PHE A 10 -27.28 -13.77 -49.99
N LEU A 11 -27.03 -12.50 -50.29
CA LEU A 11 -25.69 -11.90 -50.22
C LEU A 11 -25.34 -11.72 -48.74
N LEU A 12 -24.51 -12.61 -48.20
CA LEU A 12 -23.82 -12.40 -46.93
C LEU A 12 -22.71 -11.38 -47.17
N SER A 13 -22.96 -10.12 -46.79
CA SER A 13 -21.92 -9.12 -46.61
C SER A 13 -21.07 -9.54 -45.41
N PHE A 14 -19.88 -10.06 -45.66
CA PHE A 14 -18.83 -10.10 -44.65
C PHE A 14 -18.33 -8.67 -44.49
N ASP A 15 -18.79 -7.98 -43.45
CA ASP A 15 -18.15 -6.76 -42.99
C ASP A 15 -16.79 -7.14 -42.40
N THR A 16 -15.76 -7.10 -43.24
CA THR A 16 -14.38 -7.09 -42.75
C THR A 16 -14.15 -5.73 -42.08
N TYR A 17 -14.24 -5.68 -40.76
CA TYR A 17 -13.73 -4.57 -39.96
C TYR A 17 -12.24 -4.42 -40.27
N LEU A 18 -11.89 -3.45 -41.13
CA LEU A 18 -10.52 -3.01 -41.30
C LEU A 18 -10.11 -2.34 -39.99
N GLY A 19 -9.22 -2.99 -39.23
CA GLY A 19 -8.67 -2.44 -38.00
C GLY A 19 -8.09 -1.05 -38.23
N GLN A 20 -8.46 -0.12 -37.35
CA GLN A 20 -8.20 1.32 -37.47
C GLN A 20 -6.72 1.70 -37.23
N CYS A 21 -5.88 0.72 -36.86
CA CYS A 21 -4.48 0.90 -36.49
C CYS A 21 -3.50 0.34 -37.53
N ASN A 22 -2.30 0.93 -37.61
CA ASN A 22 -1.28 0.48 -38.54
C ASN A 22 -0.75 -0.92 -38.17
N LEU A 23 -0.08 -1.59 -39.13
CA LEU A 23 0.69 -2.80 -38.87
C LEU A 23 1.66 -2.59 -37.70
N GLY A 24 1.61 -3.49 -36.71
CA GLY A 24 2.39 -3.40 -35.47
C GLY A 24 1.71 -2.62 -34.34
N GLN A 25 0.51 -2.08 -34.57
CA GLN A 25 -0.30 -1.42 -33.56
C GLN A 25 -1.59 -2.19 -33.28
N ALA A 26 -2.03 -2.15 -32.02
CA ALA A 26 -3.29 -2.67 -31.54
C ALA A 26 -4.22 -1.53 -31.15
N GLU A 27 -5.51 -1.75 -31.32
CA GLU A 27 -6.55 -0.84 -30.87
C GLU A 27 -6.87 -1.07 -29.39
N ILE A 28 -6.83 0.00 -28.61
CA ILE A 28 -7.45 0.10 -27.29
C ILE A 28 -8.75 0.88 -27.35
N GLN A 29 -9.77 0.34 -26.69
CA GLN A 29 -11.01 1.04 -26.40
C GLN A 29 -11.22 1.09 -24.88
N VAL A 30 -11.48 2.29 -24.36
CA VAL A 30 -11.87 2.52 -22.97
C VAL A 30 -13.37 2.77 -22.95
N LEU A 31 -14.10 1.89 -22.27
CA LEU A 31 -15.55 1.93 -22.14
C LEU A 31 -15.91 2.22 -20.69
N ILE A 32 -16.67 3.27 -20.44
CA ILE A 32 -17.11 3.78 -19.15
C ILE A 32 -18.63 3.82 -19.16
N THR A 33 -19.21 3.11 -18.20
CA THR A 33 -20.60 3.28 -17.77
C THR A 33 -20.55 4.15 -16.52
N PRO A 34 -20.93 5.43 -16.59
CA PRO A 34 -20.94 6.28 -15.40
C PRO A 34 -22.02 5.82 -14.41
N ASP A 35 -21.80 6.13 -13.13
CA ASP A 35 -22.82 6.05 -12.09
C ASP A 35 -23.65 7.35 -12.03
N ASN A 36 -24.26 7.65 -10.87
CA ASN A 36 -25.06 8.87 -10.71
C ASN A 36 -24.21 10.14 -10.55
N TYR A 37 -22.88 10.03 -10.42
CA TYR A 37 -21.95 11.11 -10.12
C TYR A 37 -20.78 11.18 -11.12
N PRO A 38 -21.03 11.18 -12.46
CA PRO A 38 -20.01 11.02 -13.51
C PRO A 38 -18.82 12.01 -13.50
N ASN A 39 -18.91 13.11 -12.76
CA ASN A 39 -17.89 14.17 -12.75
C ASN A 39 -16.69 13.85 -11.86
N GLU A 40 -16.77 12.82 -11.03
CA GLU A 40 -15.67 12.36 -10.16
C GLU A 40 -14.79 11.31 -10.83
N SER A 41 -15.30 10.68 -11.88
CA SER A 41 -14.65 9.63 -12.64
C SER A 41 -13.69 10.19 -13.69
N SER A 42 -12.44 9.77 -13.66
CA SER A 42 -11.46 10.04 -14.72
C SER A 42 -10.54 8.85 -14.96
N TRP A 43 -9.82 8.84 -16.08
CA TRP A 43 -8.90 7.75 -16.40
C TRP A 43 -7.62 8.24 -17.06
N LYS A 44 -6.57 7.44 -16.94
CA LYS A 44 -5.29 7.62 -17.63
C LYS A 44 -4.83 6.31 -18.23
N LEU A 45 -4.13 6.40 -19.36
CA LEU A 45 -3.54 5.28 -20.05
C LEU A 45 -2.06 5.56 -20.30
N PHE A 46 -1.23 4.57 -19.97
CA PHE A 46 0.22 4.64 -20.10
C PHE A 46 0.71 3.52 -21.00
N ALA A 47 1.70 3.82 -21.83
CA ALA A 47 2.47 2.83 -22.58
C ALA A 47 3.95 2.96 -22.19
N ASN A 48 4.56 1.88 -21.71
CA ASN A 48 5.93 1.85 -21.18
C ASN A 48 6.17 2.99 -20.16
N ASN A 49 5.25 3.15 -19.21
CA ASN A 49 5.22 4.20 -18.18
C ASN A 49 5.11 5.66 -18.68
N VAL A 50 4.93 5.89 -19.98
CA VAL A 50 4.63 7.21 -20.53
C VAL A 50 3.12 7.37 -20.65
N GLN A 51 2.55 8.43 -20.05
CA GLN A 51 1.13 8.74 -20.22
C GLN A 51 0.86 9.09 -21.69
N ILE A 52 -0.01 8.33 -22.35
CA ILE A 52 -0.35 8.50 -23.76
C ILE A 52 -1.78 9.02 -23.97
N ALA A 53 -2.68 8.84 -23.00
CA ALA A 53 -4.04 9.33 -23.05
C ALA A 53 -4.63 9.52 -21.64
N ALA A 54 -5.66 10.35 -21.56
CA ALA A 54 -6.48 10.55 -20.36
C ALA A 54 -7.87 11.06 -20.76
N GLY A 55 -8.89 10.82 -19.93
CA GLY A 55 -10.26 11.26 -20.20
C GLY A 55 -11.21 11.11 -19.02
N THR A 56 -12.46 11.52 -19.21
CA THR A 56 -13.55 11.44 -18.20
C THR A 56 -14.80 10.75 -18.73
N THR A 57 -14.86 10.46 -20.03
CA THR A 57 -15.99 9.79 -20.69
C THR A 57 -15.46 8.72 -21.65
N ASN A 58 -16.38 7.94 -22.23
CA ASN A 58 -16.11 7.14 -23.42
C ASN A 58 -15.56 8.06 -24.49
N ASP A 59 -14.29 7.93 -24.88
CA ASP A 59 -13.80 8.39 -26.18
C ASP A 59 -12.33 8.05 -26.35
N THR A 60 -12.08 7.08 -27.23
CA THR A 60 -11.11 7.09 -28.33
C THR A 60 -10.54 5.69 -28.55
N THR A 61 -10.58 5.27 -29.81
CA THR A 61 -9.71 4.21 -30.32
C THR A 61 -8.28 4.73 -30.29
N ILE A 62 -7.45 4.14 -29.43
CA ILE A 62 -6.04 4.50 -29.30
C ILE A 62 -5.21 3.39 -29.94
N CYS A 63 -4.40 3.75 -30.92
CA CYS A 63 -3.47 2.81 -31.55
C CYS A 63 -2.14 2.80 -30.82
N ILE A 64 -1.82 1.68 -30.18
CA ILE A 64 -0.60 1.49 -29.39
C ILE A 64 0.24 0.40 -30.02
N ASP A 65 1.57 0.54 -29.94
CA ASP A 65 2.47 -0.55 -30.32
C ASP A 65 2.12 -1.86 -29.60
N THR A 66 2.01 -2.94 -30.36
CA THR A 66 1.71 -4.28 -29.85
C THR A 66 2.73 -4.82 -28.85
N THR A 67 3.93 -4.24 -28.76
CA THR A 67 4.96 -4.64 -27.78
C THR A 67 4.97 -3.77 -26.53
N ALA A 68 4.10 -2.76 -26.44
CA ALA A 68 4.10 -1.85 -25.28
C ALA A 68 3.48 -2.53 -24.05
N CYS A 69 4.15 -2.38 -22.90
CA CYS A 69 3.52 -2.62 -21.61
C CYS A 69 2.51 -1.50 -21.34
N ILE A 70 1.27 -1.88 -21.07
CA ILE A 70 0.19 -0.91 -20.90
C ILE A 70 -0.33 -0.96 -19.48
N ARG A 71 -0.52 0.24 -18.92
CA ARG A 71 -1.16 0.44 -17.61
C ARG A 71 -2.35 1.37 -17.81
N PHE A 72 -3.52 0.92 -17.40
CA PHE A 72 -4.74 1.69 -17.33
C PHE A 72 -5.04 2.01 -15.87
N GLU A 73 -5.39 3.26 -15.60
CA GLU A 73 -5.82 3.71 -14.28
C GLU A 73 -7.17 4.38 -14.39
N MET A 74 -8.14 3.87 -13.62
CA MET A 74 -9.41 4.55 -13.37
C MET A 74 -9.31 5.25 -12.03
N TYR A 75 -9.78 6.48 -11.96
CA TYR A 75 -9.77 7.34 -10.79
C TYR A 75 -11.19 7.73 -10.43
N ASP A 76 -11.44 7.81 -9.14
CA ASP A 76 -12.63 8.40 -8.54
C ASP A 76 -12.17 9.41 -7.47
N SER A 77 -12.58 10.67 -7.62
CA SER A 77 -12.20 11.73 -6.70
C SER A 77 -12.95 11.71 -5.37
N TYR A 78 -14.09 11.02 -5.28
CA TYR A 78 -14.85 10.91 -4.03
C TYR A 78 -14.38 9.73 -3.16
N GLY A 79 -13.82 8.68 -3.76
CA GLY A 79 -13.26 7.54 -3.06
C GLY A 79 -14.26 6.44 -2.72
N ASP A 80 -15.49 6.54 -3.21
CA ASP A 80 -16.56 5.54 -3.07
C ASP A 80 -16.65 4.59 -4.28
N GLY A 81 -15.85 4.87 -5.32
CA GLY A 81 -15.81 4.13 -6.56
C GLY A 81 -17.06 4.33 -7.40
N MET A 82 -17.06 3.72 -8.58
CA MET A 82 -18.18 3.86 -9.52
C MET A 82 -19.40 2.98 -9.17
N CYS A 83 -19.28 2.12 -8.16
CA CYS A 83 -20.29 1.14 -7.81
C CYS A 83 -20.20 0.78 -6.33
N CYS A 84 -21.29 0.53 -5.60
CA CYS A 84 -22.64 0.26 -6.11
C CYS A 84 -23.76 0.97 -5.37
N ASN A 85 -23.41 1.68 -4.29
CA ASN A 85 -24.36 2.34 -3.40
C ASN A 85 -24.95 3.61 -4.04
N TYR A 86 -24.17 4.25 -4.91
CA TYR A 86 -24.49 5.55 -5.53
C TYR A 86 -24.70 5.45 -7.04
N GLY A 87 -24.88 4.24 -7.58
CA GLY A 87 -25.13 3.96 -8.98
C GLY A 87 -24.46 2.66 -9.40
N GLN A 88 -24.80 2.17 -10.60
CA GLN A 88 -24.22 0.94 -11.14
C GLN A 88 -23.24 1.30 -12.26
N GLY A 89 -22.21 2.07 -11.90
CA GLY A 89 -21.13 2.46 -12.81
C GLY A 89 -20.08 1.36 -12.94
N SER A 90 -19.33 1.39 -14.03
CA SER A 90 -18.24 0.46 -14.32
C SER A 90 -17.35 0.97 -15.45
N TYR A 91 -16.17 0.38 -15.59
CA TYR A 91 -15.33 0.52 -16.77
C TYR A 91 -14.98 -0.84 -17.37
N SER A 92 -14.63 -0.85 -18.65
CA SER A 92 -14.09 -1.98 -19.41
C SER A 92 -13.02 -1.48 -20.38
N VAL A 93 -11.87 -2.16 -20.40
CA VAL A 93 -10.77 -1.87 -21.32
C VAL A 93 -10.65 -3.03 -22.30
N VAL A 94 -10.69 -2.72 -23.59
CA VAL A 94 -10.66 -3.70 -24.68
C VAL A 94 -9.41 -3.49 -25.52
N TRP A 95 -8.63 -4.54 -25.71
CA TRP A 95 -7.42 -4.59 -26.54
C TRP A 95 -7.65 -5.54 -27.72
N ASN A 96 -7.62 -5.04 -28.96
CA ASN A 96 -7.90 -5.82 -30.17
C ASN A 96 -9.21 -6.63 -30.10
N GLY A 97 -10.26 -6.03 -29.53
CA GLY A 97 -11.57 -6.67 -29.37
C GLY A 97 -11.68 -7.66 -28.21
N VAL A 98 -10.61 -7.87 -27.43
CA VAL A 98 -10.63 -8.70 -26.21
C VAL A 98 -10.67 -7.80 -24.99
N GLN A 99 -11.64 -8.01 -24.10
CA GLN A 99 -11.68 -7.32 -22.82
C GLN A 99 -10.49 -7.77 -21.95
N VAL A 100 -9.62 -6.82 -21.59
CA VAL A 100 -8.40 -7.07 -20.80
C VAL A 100 -8.50 -6.53 -19.37
N ALA A 101 -9.42 -5.60 -19.10
CA ALA A 101 -9.71 -5.15 -17.74
C ALA A 101 -11.19 -4.76 -17.62
N THR A 102 -11.72 -4.86 -16.41
CA THR A 102 -13.03 -4.33 -16.04
C THR A 102 -13.09 -4.08 -14.54
N GLY A 103 -13.87 -3.10 -14.12
CA GLY A 103 -14.03 -2.78 -12.70
C GLY A 103 -15.14 -1.78 -12.47
N GLY A 104 -15.34 -1.42 -11.20
CA GLY A 104 -16.34 -0.43 -10.78
C GLY A 104 -16.35 -0.24 -9.27
N GLN A 105 -15.99 -1.28 -8.51
CA GLN A 105 -15.76 -1.21 -7.06
C GLN A 105 -14.27 -1.00 -6.79
N PHE A 106 -13.90 0.22 -6.47
CA PHE A 106 -12.59 0.63 -5.99
C PHE A 106 -12.77 1.86 -5.10
N THR A 107 -11.77 2.27 -4.33
CA THR A 107 -11.88 3.51 -3.55
C THR A 107 -11.57 4.69 -4.46
N THR A 108 -10.32 5.13 -4.51
CA THR A 108 -9.90 6.31 -5.29
C THR A 108 -9.26 5.95 -6.62
N ILE A 109 -8.70 4.74 -6.75
CA ILE A 109 -8.03 4.30 -7.98
C ILE A 109 -8.22 2.79 -8.21
N SER A 110 -8.33 2.40 -9.48
CA SER A 110 -8.22 1.02 -9.95
C SER A 110 -7.18 0.96 -11.06
N THR A 111 -6.13 0.15 -10.86
CA THR A 111 -5.01 0.03 -11.81
C THR A 111 -5.02 -1.36 -12.45
N ASN A 112 -4.91 -1.43 -13.76
CA ASN A 112 -4.78 -2.69 -14.49
C ASN A 112 -3.65 -2.59 -15.51
N SER A 113 -2.75 -3.57 -15.51
CA SER A 113 -1.65 -3.66 -16.46
C SER A 113 -1.77 -4.90 -17.32
N PHE A 114 -1.45 -4.79 -18.61
CA PHE A 114 -1.46 -5.91 -19.54
C PHE A 114 -0.38 -5.73 -20.62
N ASN A 115 0.01 -6.84 -21.24
CA ASN A 115 1.15 -6.91 -22.15
C ASN A 115 2.47 -6.41 -21.52
N CYS A 116 2.58 -6.51 -20.19
CA CYS A 116 3.75 -6.10 -19.45
C CYS A 116 4.62 -7.31 -19.09
N PRO A 117 5.95 -7.14 -19.02
CA PRO A 117 6.82 -8.14 -18.43
C PRO A 117 6.37 -8.54 -17.02
N PRO A 118 6.69 -9.76 -16.56
CA PRO A 118 6.54 -10.13 -15.16
C PRO A 118 7.19 -9.08 -14.24
N GLY A 119 6.51 -8.74 -13.15
CA GLY A 119 6.94 -7.78 -12.13
C GLY A 119 6.54 -6.34 -12.38
N THR A 120 5.88 -6.00 -13.50
CA THR A 120 5.46 -4.60 -13.76
C THR A 120 4.22 -4.15 -12.98
N SER A 121 3.42 -5.09 -12.48
CA SER A 121 2.29 -4.80 -11.59
C SER A 121 2.21 -5.84 -10.48
N CYS A 122 1.48 -5.51 -9.43
CA CYS A 122 1.27 -6.42 -8.31
C CYS A 122 0.65 -7.75 -8.75
N GLU A 123 -0.37 -7.69 -9.61
CA GLU A 123 -1.14 -8.85 -10.06
C GLU A 123 -0.34 -9.78 -10.97
N ASN A 124 0.78 -9.28 -11.51
CA ASN A 124 1.72 -10.03 -12.34
C ASN A 124 3.13 -10.05 -11.71
N ALA A 125 3.21 -10.15 -10.39
CA ALA A 125 4.47 -10.17 -9.66
C ALA A 125 5.35 -11.40 -10.00
N ILE A 126 6.67 -11.23 -9.95
CA ILE A 126 7.63 -12.33 -10.17
C ILE A 126 7.69 -13.20 -8.92
N SER A 127 7.36 -14.49 -9.04
CA SER A 127 7.48 -15.43 -7.92
C SER A 127 8.95 -15.73 -7.61
N ILE A 128 9.33 -15.58 -6.34
CA ILE A 128 10.69 -15.79 -5.83
C ILE A 128 10.68 -16.60 -4.52
N ASP A 129 11.83 -17.18 -4.20
CA ASP A 129 12.14 -17.80 -2.91
C ASP A 129 13.19 -16.96 -2.15
N THR A 130 13.66 -17.42 -0.99
CA THR A 130 14.83 -16.80 -0.32
C THR A 130 16.05 -16.79 -1.24
N GLY A 131 16.81 -15.70 -1.28
CA GLY A 131 17.95 -15.55 -2.18
C GLY A 131 18.28 -14.09 -2.47
N THR A 132 19.16 -13.89 -3.45
CA THR A 132 19.55 -12.56 -3.93
C THR A 132 19.09 -12.38 -5.36
N TYR A 133 18.46 -11.23 -5.65
CA TYR A 133 17.84 -10.91 -6.93
C TYR A 133 18.24 -9.50 -7.37
N ILE A 134 17.94 -9.18 -8.63
CA ILE A 134 18.13 -7.84 -9.19
C ILE A 134 16.81 -7.40 -9.81
N ALA A 135 16.20 -6.36 -9.25
CA ALA A 135 15.06 -5.71 -9.89
C ALA A 135 15.53 -4.95 -11.14
N PRO A 136 14.97 -5.26 -12.32
CA PRO A 136 15.41 -4.63 -13.56
C PRO A 136 15.11 -3.13 -13.57
N ASP A 137 13.98 -2.74 -12.98
CA ASP A 137 13.48 -1.36 -12.95
C ASP A 137 12.93 -1.00 -11.56
N PRO A 138 12.87 0.30 -11.20
CA PRO A 138 12.16 0.74 -10.01
C PRO A 138 10.66 0.38 -10.08
N ASN A 139 10.07 0.08 -8.93
CA ASN A 139 8.69 -0.41 -8.79
C ASN A 139 8.46 -1.78 -9.42
N THR A 140 9.46 -2.67 -9.39
CA THR A 140 9.27 -4.08 -9.75
C THR A 140 8.62 -4.82 -8.57
N PHE A 141 7.60 -5.63 -8.86
CA PHE A 141 6.85 -6.43 -7.91
C PHE A 141 7.26 -7.91 -7.94
N TYR A 142 7.34 -8.50 -6.76
CA TYR A 142 7.67 -9.88 -6.50
C TYR A 142 6.62 -10.51 -5.60
N SER A 143 6.32 -11.79 -5.80
CA SER A 143 5.49 -12.57 -4.89
C SER A 143 6.38 -13.56 -4.14
N PHE A 144 6.24 -13.58 -2.82
CA PHE A 144 7.01 -14.44 -1.94
C PHE A 144 6.07 -15.20 -1.03
N THR A 145 6.25 -16.52 -0.92
CA THR A 145 5.48 -17.36 0.00
C THR A 145 6.46 -18.08 0.91
N PRO A 146 6.58 -17.69 2.19
CA PRO A 146 7.50 -18.29 3.14
C PRO A 146 7.22 -19.79 3.29
N ASP A 147 8.27 -20.60 3.37
CA ASP A 147 8.15 -22.03 3.69
C ASP A 147 7.97 -22.27 5.19
N SER A 148 8.45 -21.34 6.01
CA SER A 148 8.49 -21.41 7.47
C SER A 148 7.97 -20.13 8.09
N THR A 149 7.27 -20.21 9.22
CA THR A 149 6.85 -19.03 9.99
C THR A 149 8.02 -18.51 10.82
N GLY A 150 8.27 -17.21 10.79
CA GLY A 150 9.31 -16.56 11.60
C GLY A 150 9.76 -15.24 11.01
N MET A 151 10.96 -14.82 11.39
CA MET A 151 11.56 -13.56 10.95
C MET A 151 12.26 -13.72 9.60
N TYR A 152 12.00 -12.76 8.71
CA TYR A 152 12.65 -12.63 7.43
C TYR A 152 13.20 -11.22 7.25
N SER A 153 14.43 -11.12 6.75
CA SER A 153 15.02 -9.85 6.31
C SER A 153 14.88 -9.70 4.81
N VAL A 154 14.32 -8.58 4.36
CA VAL A 154 14.29 -8.14 2.96
C VAL A 154 15.10 -6.86 2.86
N THR A 155 16.23 -6.90 2.15
CA THR A 155 17.24 -5.85 2.26
C THR A 155 17.92 -5.51 0.95
N THR A 156 18.27 -4.23 0.79
CA THR A 156 19.22 -3.73 -0.23
C THR A 156 20.54 -3.29 0.39
N CYS A 157 20.68 -3.37 1.72
CA CYS A 157 21.89 -3.02 2.46
C CYS A 157 23.09 -3.85 1.98
N GLY A 158 24.23 -3.18 1.75
CA GLY A 158 25.45 -3.85 1.29
C GLY A 158 25.42 -4.42 -0.13
N LEU A 159 24.26 -4.40 -0.80
CA LEU A 159 24.07 -4.86 -2.18
C LEU A 159 24.03 -3.70 -3.16
N SER A 160 23.47 -2.56 -2.72
CA SER A 160 23.24 -1.39 -3.54
C SER A 160 24.03 -0.16 -3.07
N ASN A 161 24.28 0.77 -3.98
CA ASN A 161 24.91 2.07 -3.71
C ASN A 161 23.97 3.26 -3.98
N CYS A 162 22.76 2.99 -4.42
CA CYS A 162 21.73 4.01 -4.65
C CYS A 162 20.75 4.07 -3.49
N ASP A 163 19.98 5.15 -3.47
CA ASP A 163 18.87 5.38 -2.54
C ASP A 163 17.65 4.52 -2.92
N THR A 164 17.32 3.54 -2.08
CA THR A 164 16.36 2.47 -2.40
C THR A 164 15.19 2.44 -1.44
N LYS A 165 14.05 1.93 -1.90
CA LYS A 165 12.87 1.71 -1.06
C LYS A 165 12.34 0.30 -1.20
N LEU A 166 11.81 -0.23 -0.11
CA LEU A 166 11.15 -1.53 -0.04
C LEU A 166 9.75 -1.37 0.56
N TRP A 167 8.80 -2.08 -0.01
CA TRP A 167 7.43 -2.21 0.50
C TRP A 167 7.05 -3.68 0.50
N ILE A 168 6.38 -4.13 1.56
CA ILE A 168 5.72 -5.44 1.61
C ILE A 168 4.22 -5.21 1.79
N TYR A 169 3.41 -5.84 0.96
CA TYR A 169 1.95 -5.81 0.99
C TYR A 169 1.40 -7.22 1.24
N GLU A 170 0.17 -7.29 1.77
CA GLU A 170 -0.53 -8.55 2.01
C GLU A 170 -1.02 -9.19 0.70
N ASN A 171 -1.46 -8.36 -0.25
CA ASN A 171 -2.05 -8.79 -1.51
C ASN A 171 -1.98 -7.64 -2.54
N CYS A 172 -2.81 -7.70 -3.59
CA CYS A 172 -2.89 -6.67 -4.63
C CYS A 172 -4.15 -5.81 -4.57
N ASN A 173 -4.94 -5.88 -3.49
CA ASN A 173 -6.25 -5.24 -3.44
C ASN A 173 -6.14 -3.72 -3.30
N ASN A 174 -6.37 -3.03 -4.43
CA ASN A 174 -6.68 -1.59 -4.55
C ASN A 174 -5.84 -0.63 -3.68
N TYR A 175 -4.56 -0.93 -3.48
CA TYR A 175 -3.65 0.02 -2.84
C TYR A 175 -3.31 1.15 -3.81
N VAL A 176 -3.21 2.37 -3.29
CA VAL A 176 -2.51 3.45 -3.99
C VAL A 176 -1.01 3.16 -3.85
N TYR A 177 -0.38 2.59 -4.89
CA TYR A 177 1.07 2.30 -4.92
C TYR A 177 1.91 3.58 -5.07
N ASN A 178 1.81 4.47 -4.09
CA ASN A 178 2.56 5.71 -4.01
C ASN A 178 4.01 5.47 -3.52
N ALA A 179 4.73 6.56 -3.25
CA ALA A 179 6.13 6.53 -2.82
C ALA A 179 6.32 6.56 -1.28
N ASN A 180 5.22 6.61 -0.51
CA ASN A 180 5.22 6.58 0.94
C ASN A 180 4.78 5.18 1.44
N ASN A 181 4.49 5.03 2.73
CA ASN A 181 4.15 3.74 3.35
C ASN A 181 2.63 3.43 3.37
N THR A 182 1.77 4.27 2.78
CA THR A 182 0.32 4.05 2.77
C THR A 182 -0.01 2.69 2.16
N GLY A 183 -0.86 1.93 2.86
CA GLY A 183 -1.32 0.60 2.40
C GLY A 183 -0.32 -0.54 2.56
N THR A 184 0.91 -0.30 3.07
CA THR A 184 1.90 -1.37 3.28
C THR A 184 1.65 -2.17 4.55
N LEU A 185 2.15 -3.41 4.61
CA LEU A 185 2.37 -4.15 5.85
C LEU A 185 3.69 -3.74 6.51
N PHE A 186 4.74 -3.62 5.69
CA PHE A 186 6.07 -3.21 6.10
C PHE A 186 6.66 -2.27 5.04
N TYR A 187 7.46 -1.31 5.48
CA TYR A 187 8.06 -0.33 4.62
C TYR A 187 9.40 0.12 5.18
N ASN A 188 10.39 0.27 4.31
CA ASN A 188 11.62 0.97 4.66
C ASN A 188 12.19 1.72 3.45
N ASP A 189 12.83 2.85 3.71
CA ASP A 189 13.33 3.79 2.72
C ASP A 189 14.79 4.12 3.06
N ASP A 190 15.02 4.56 4.29
CA ASP A 190 16.34 4.68 4.88
C ASP A 190 16.44 3.78 6.11
N ASN A 191 17.61 3.16 6.28
CA ASN A 191 17.95 2.38 7.46
C ASN A 191 19.10 3.03 8.22
N SER A 192 18.95 3.18 9.53
CA SER A 192 19.94 3.85 10.39
C SER A 192 21.33 3.17 10.37
N LEU A 193 21.40 1.87 10.10
CA LEU A 193 22.63 1.08 10.07
C LEU A 193 23.29 1.08 8.69
N CYS A 194 22.51 1.15 7.60
CA CYS A 194 23.04 1.02 6.24
C CYS A 194 22.82 2.27 5.34
N GLY A 195 22.36 3.37 5.94
CA GLY A 195 22.20 4.68 5.30
C GLY A 195 20.96 4.73 4.41
N THR A 196 21.12 5.25 3.20
CA THR A 196 20.03 5.43 2.23
C THR A 196 19.54 4.13 1.58
N ARG A 197 19.77 2.99 2.22
CA ARG A 197 19.35 1.68 1.69
C ARG A 197 18.28 1.15 2.59
N ALA A 198 17.39 0.36 1.99
CA ALA A 198 16.23 -0.14 2.66
C ALA A 198 16.49 -1.53 3.26
N ASP A 199 15.95 -1.75 4.45
CA ASP A 199 16.02 -2.99 5.21
C ASP A 199 14.70 -3.18 5.94
N ILE A 200 14.05 -4.32 5.72
CA ILE A 200 12.80 -4.69 6.38
C ILE A 200 13.02 -6.02 7.08
N ASP A 201 12.90 -6.02 8.41
CA ASP A 201 12.70 -7.23 9.18
C ASP A 201 11.19 -7.44 9.37
N ALA A 202 10.69 -8.60 8.92
CA ALA A 202 9.27 -8.90 8.90
C ALA A 202 8.99 -10.28 9.50
N PHE A 203 8.03 -10.33 10.42
CA PHE A 203 7.42 -11.58 10.83
C PHE A 203 6.44 -12.06 9.75
N LEU A 204 6.76 -13.16 9.08
CA LEU A 204 5.96 -13.72 7.98
C LEU A 204 5.46 -15.12 8.32
N LEU A 205 4.23 -15.42 7.89
CA LEU A 205 3.56 -16.69 8.12
C LEU A 205 3.83 -17.67 6.96
N SER A 206 4.14 -18.92 7.30
CA SER A 206 4.30 -20.00 6.31
C SER A 206 3.02 -20.17 5.47
N GLY A 207 3.19 -20.31 4.16
CA GLY A 207 2.10 -20.56 3.22
C GLY A 207 1.23 -19.35 2.88
N VAL A 208 1.49 -18.17 3.46
CA VAL A 208 0.85 -16.91 3.09
C VAL A 208 1.69 -16.22 2.03
N THR A 209 1.06 -15.80 0.93
CA THR A 209 1.76 -15.06 -0.12
C THR A 209 1.77 -13.57 0.19
N TYR A 210 2.95 -12.97 0.18
CA TYR A 210 3.19 -11.54 0.33
C TYR A 210 3.69 -10.94 -0.98
N ILE A 211 3.45 -9.65 -1.19
CA ILE A 211 3.94 -8.92 -2.35
C ILE A 211 5.04 -7.97 -1.92
N ILE A 212 6.22 -8.11 -2.51
CA ILE A 212 7.37 -7.24 -2.28
C ILE A 212 7.51 -6.31 -3.48
N ARG A 213 7.60 -5.01 -3.23
CA ARG A 213 7.90 -4.00 -4.25
C ARG A 213 9.28 -3.42 -3.98
N VAL A 214 10.10 -3.36 -5.02
CA VAL A 214 11.46 -2.82 -4.96
C VAL A 214 11.51 -1.54 -5.78
N GLY A 215 11.97 -0.44 -5.19
CA GLY A 215 11.99 0.87 -5.85
C GLY A 215 13.11 1.77 -5.36
N LEU A 216 13.03 3.04 -5.75
CA LEU A 216 14.03 4.07 -5.47
C LEU A 216 13.39 5.32 -4.88
N TYR A 217 14.16 6.06 -4.11
CA TYR A 217 13.75 7.38 -3.64
C TYR A 217 13.87 8.41 -4.77
N GLY A 218 12.80 9.19 -4.99
CA GLY A 218 12.79 10.34 -5.89
C GLY A 218 13.26 10.02 -7.30
N THR A 219 14.29 10.73 -7.77
CA THR A 219 14.85 10.62 -9.13
C THR A 219 16.16 9.81 -9.18
N THR A 220 16.45 9.06 -8.13
CA THR A 220 17.66 8.25 -8.02
C THR A 220 17.73 7.20 -9.12
N VAL A 221 18.95 6.90 -9.59
CA VAL A 221 19.21 5.91 -10.65
C VAL A 221 20.23 4.89 -10.18
N CYS A 222 19.90 3.60 -10.32
CA CYS A 222 20.81 2.48 -10.11
C CYS A 222 21.17 1.86 -11.46
N ASN A 223 22.43 1.95 -11.87
CA ASN A 223 22.88 1.36 -13.12
C ASN A 223 22.90 -0.18 -12.99
N GLY A 224 22.19 -0.86 -13.89
CA GLY A 224 22.16 -2.33 -13.94
C GLY A 224 21.10 -2.98 -13.04
N GLY A 225 20.14 -2.20 -12.55
CA GLY A 225 19.04 -2.68 -11.69
C GLY A 225 19.30 -2.43 -10.20
N ILE A 226 18.34 -2.88 -9.37
CA ILE A 226 18.34 -2.70 -7.92
C ILE A 226 18.54 -4.07 -7.26
N PRO A 227 19.75 -4.40 -6.80
CA PRO A 227 19.97 -5.67 -6.13
C PRO A 227 19.34 -5.66 -4.73
N PHE A 228 18.67 -6.75 -4.39
CA PHE A 228 18.06 -6.97 -3.08
C PHE A 228 18.15 -8.45 -2.70
N SER A 229 18.02 -8.76 -1.42
CA SER A 229 17.93 -10.14 -0.94
C SER A 229 16.77 -10.33 0.01
N ILE A 230 16.33 -11.58 0.10
CA ILE A 230 15.41 -12.06 1.11
C ILE A 230 16.02 -13.28 1.80
N SER A 231 16.13 -13.23 3.13
CA SER A 231 16.66 -14.30 3.97
C SER A 231 15.72 -14.67 5.10
N TYR A 232 15.75 -15.93 5.52
CA TYR A 232 15.10 -16.38 6.75
C TYR A 232 16.08 -16.26 7.90
N ASP A 233 15.75 -15.44 8.90
CA ASP A 233 16.63 -15.17 10.03
C ASP A 233 16.37 -16.14 11.19
N GLY A 234 15.19 -16.78 11.19
CA GLY A 234 14.87 -17.88 12.08
C GLY A 234 13.48 -17.80 12.71
N PRO A 235 13.14 -18.78 13.55
CA PRO A 235 11.90 -18.76 14.31
C PRO A 235 11.96 -17.68 15.40
N VAL A 236 10.79 -17.20 15.83
CA VAL A 236 10.67 -16.35 17.00
C VAL A 236 10.77 -17.25 18.24
N ILE A 237 11.82 -17.07 19.03
CA ILE A 237 12.02 -17.82 20.27
C ILE A 237 11.52 -16.97 21.43
N GLY A 238 10.57 -17.49 22.20
CA GLY A 238 9.98 -16.76 23.33
C GLY A 238 9.10 -17.64 24.21
N CYS A 239 8.75 -17.15 25.39
CA CYS A 239 7.85 -17.89 26.27
C CYS A 239 6.45 -17.99 25.66
N MET A 240 5.90 -19.20 25.53
CA MET A 240 4.55 -19.40 24.98
C MET A 240 3.46 -19.53 26.05
N ASP A 241 3.77 -19.39 27.35
CA ASP A 241 2.77 -19.43 28.44
C ASP A 241 2.16 -18.04 28.69
N PRO A 242 0.85 -17.82 28.45
CA PRO A 242 0.19 -16.54 28.68
C PRO A 242 0.15 -16.09 30.15
N GLN A 243 0.50 -16.96 31.10
CA GLN A 243 0.62 -16.61 32.52
C GLN A 243 2.02 -16.09 32.90
N ALA A 244 2.99 -16.18 31.99
CA ALA A 244 4.33 -15.66 32.20
C ALA A 244 4.36 -14.13 32.02
N CYS A 245 5.24 -13.47 32.77
CA CYS A 245 5.44 -12.02 32.67
C CYS A 245 6.24 -11.59 31.43
N ASN A 246 6.82 -12.54 30.69
CA ASN A 246 7.54 -12.35 29.43
C ASN A 246 6.92 -13.17 28.28
N TYR A 247 5.61 -13.43 28.36
CA TYR A 247 4.87 -14.12 27.30
C TYR A 247 5.05 -13.41 25.96
N ASN A 248 5.43 -14.17 24.92
CA ASN A 248 5.52 -13.70 23.55
C ASN A 248 4.48 -14.44 22.70
N PRO A 249 3.40 -13.76 22.24
CA PRO A 249 2.35 -14.39 21.45
C PRO A 249 2.79 -14.81 20.04
N ASP A 250 3.90 -14.28 19.54
CA ASP A 250 4.43 -14.58 18.21
C ASP A 250 5.52 -15.67 18.24
N ALA A 251 5.89 -16.17 19.43
CA ALA A 251 6.86 -17.23 19.57
C ALA A 251 6.42 -18.48 18.79
N THR A 252 7.29 -18.96 17.91
CA THR A 252 7.12 -20.22 17.18
C THR A 252 7.96 -21.35 17.77
N VAL A 253 8.90 -21.01 18.65
CA VAL A 253 9.70 -21.95 19.44
C VAL A 253 9.70 -21.53 20.91
N GLU A 254 9.45 -22.51 21.79
CA GLU A 254 9.41 -22.30 23.25
C GLU A 254 10.77 -21.80 23.78
N GLY A 255 10.73 -20.66 24.47
CA GLY A 255 11.84 -20.04 25.18
C GLY A 255 11.70 -20.11 26.70
N GLU A 256 12.52 -19.37 27.42
CA GLU A 256 12.46 -19.31 28.89
C GLU A 256 11.27 -18.46 29.36
N CYS A 257 10.47 -19.00 30.28
CA CYS A 257 9.32 -18.32 30.89
C CYS A 257 9.63 -17.86 32.33
N PHE A 258 9.33 -16.60 32.63
CA PHE A 258 9.39 -16.02 33.97
C PHE A 258 7.99 -15.76 34.52
N TYR A 259 7.79 -15.99 35.82
CA TYR A 259 6.50 -15.80 36.50
C TYR A 259 6.69 -14.90 37.72
N TYR A 260 5.72 -14.02 37.99
CA TYR A 260 5.78 -13.15 39.17
C TYR A 260 5.92 -13.97 40.46
N PRO A 261 6.76 -13.56 41.44
CA PRO A 261 7.54 -12.32 41.52
C PRO A 261 9.01 -12.47 41.07
N ASN A 262 9.30 -13.28 40.04
CA ASN A 262 10.67 -13.49 39.56
C ASN A 262 11.36 -12.13 39.25
N PRO A 263 12.59 -11.88 39.74
CA PRO A 263 13.31 -10.64 39.49
C PRO A 263 13.65 -10.37 38.02
N ASN A 264 13.61 -11.40 37.17
CA ASN A 264 13.82 -11.28 35.72
C ASN A 264 12.53 -10.89 34.96
N CYS A 265 11.40 -10.67 35.65
CA CYS A 265 10.22 -10.14 34.99
C CYS A 265 10.50 -8.70 34.50
N PRO A 266 10.32 -8.42 33.19
CA PRO A 266 10.54 -7.09 32.64
C PRO A 266 9.47 -6.10 33.11
N GLN A 267 9.77 -4.81 33.09
CA GLN A 267 8.88 -3.76 33.64
C GLN A 267 7.72 -3.36 32.70
N GLY A 268 7.72 -3.84 31.46
CA GLY A 268 6.72 -3.51 30.45
C GLY A 268 7.24 -2.57 29.37
N PRO A 269 6.41 -2.29 28.34
CA PRO A 269 6.71 -1.25 27.37
C PRO A 269 6.62 0.14 28.01
N ASP A 270 7.41 1.08 27.50
CA ASP A 270 7.38 2.49 27.89
C ASP A 270 7.49 3.34 26.62
N LEU A 271 6.40 4.00 26.24
CA LEU A 271 6.32 4.74 24.99
C LEU A 271 6.63 6.22 25.23
N THR A 272 7.52 6.78 24.42
CA THR A 272 7.90 8.20 24.49
C THR A 272 7.81 8.87 23.12
N ILE A 273 7.32 10.11 23.10
CA ILE A 273 7.25 10.93 21.88
C ILE A 273 8.54 11.73 21.74
N ILE A 274 9.15 11.68 20.56
CA ILE A 274 10.37 12.44 20.25
C ILE A 274 9.99 13.88 19.89
N GLN A 275 10.01 14.76 20.90
CA GLN A 275 9.61 16.16 20.79
C GLN A 275 10.30 16.91 19.64
N SER A 276 11.61 16.72 19.47
CA SER A 276 12.37 17.41 18.41
C SER A 276 11.90 17.05 17.01
N THR A 277 11.34 15.87 16.79
CA THR A 277 10.80 15.45 15.50
C THR A 277 9.59 16.30 15.14
N ILE A 278 8.67 16.51 16.08
CA ILE A 278 7.49 17.36 15.89
C ILE A 278 7.94 18.80 15.61
N GLU A 279 8.79 19.37 16.47
CA GLU A 279 9.22 20.78 16.35
C GLU A 279 9.88 21.10 15.01
N ASN A 280 10.67 20.18 14.46
CA ASN A 280 11.42 20.39 13.22
C ASN A 280 10.63 20.06 11.94
N SER A 281 9.40 19.53 12.05
CA SER A 281 8.61 19.07 10.91
C SER A 281 7.31 19.86 10.68
N LEU A 282 6.97 20.79 11.58
CA LEU A 282 5.76 21.62 11.50
C LEU A 282 5.67 22.39 10.17
N GLU A 283 4.53 22.24 9.49
CA GLU A 283 4.25 22.92 8.24
C GLU A 283 2.78 23.33 8.15
N ILE A 284 2.54 24.60 7.79
CA ILE A 284 1.21 25.05 7.43
C ILE A 284 1.06 24.92 5.92
N ARG A 285 0.08 24.15 5.45
CA ARG A 285 -0.21 23.98 4.03
C ARG A 285 -1.71 23.95 3.75
N THR A 286 -2.04 24.13 2.47
CA THR A 286 -3.42 24.00 2.00
C THR A 286 -3.63 22.59 1.48
N GLU A 287 -4.63 21.90 2.00
CA GLU A 287 -5.04 20.57 1.54
C GLU A 287 -6.46 20.62 0.97
N TYR A 288 -6.72 19.78 -0.04
CA TYR A 288 -8.09 19.61 -0.55
C TYR A 288 -8.75 18.44 0.18
N ALA A 289 -9.75 18.72 1.01
CA ALA A 289 -10.45 17.71 1.77
C ALA A 289 -11.28 16.80 0.86
N THR A 290 -10.89 15.54 0.79
CA THR A 290 -11.64 14.45 0.12
C THR A 290 -12.77 13.96 1.03
N ASN A 291 -13.75 13.24 0.47
CA ASN A 291 -14.83 12.65 1.27
C ASN A 291 -14.28 11.70 2.34
N CYS A 292 -13.35 10.84 1.93
CA CYS A 292 -12.55 10.00 2.81
C CYS A 292 -12.02 10.74 4.06
N MET A 293 -11.28 11.84 3.87
CA MET A 293 -10.65 12.55 5.00
C MET A 293 -11.68 13.17 5.96
N VAL A 294 -12.87 13.52 5.45
CA VAL A 294 -13.96 14.07 6.25
C VAL A 294 -14.71 12.95 6.99
N GLU A 295 -14.97 11.82 6.34
CA GLU A 295 -15.58 10.64 6.96
C GLU A 295 -14.67 10.01 8.04
N GLU A 296 -13.37 9.97 7.79
CA GLU A 296 -12.34 9.59 8.76
C GLU A 296 -12.09 10.66 9.84
N GLY A 297 -12.79 11.80 9.84
CA GLY A 297 -12.65 12.83 10.87
C GLY A 297 -11.32 13.60 10.88
N CYS A 298 -10.44 13.36 9.90
CA CYS A 298 -9.18 14.08 9.72
C CYS A 298 -9.36 15.51 9.21
N MET A 299 -10.52 15.79 8.60
CA MET A 299 -10.93 17.10 8.12
C MET A 299 -12.33 17.45 8.67
N ASN A 300 -12.51 18.67 9.16
CA ASN A 300 -13.79 19.14 9.69
C ASN A 300 -14.79 19.58 8.61
N GLY A 301 -14.38 19.56 7.33
CA GLY A 301 -15.27 19.88 6.22
C GLY A 301 -14.58 19.85 4.86
N TYR A 302 -15.39 19.97 3.81
CA TYR A 302 -14.97 19.87 2.41
C TYR A 302 -14.27 21.13 1.87
N GLY A 303 -13.58 20.95 0.74
CA GLY A 303 -12.92 22.03 -0.01
C GLY A 303 -11.49 22.26 0.42
N ASN A 304 -10.92 23.42 0.08
CA ASN A 304 -9.57 23.79 0.51
C ASN A 304 -9.56 24.08 2.02
N ARG A 305 -8.74 23.34 2.76
CA ARG A 305 -8.51 23.42 4.20
C ARG A 305 -7.10 23.88 4.46
N THR A 306 -6.91 24.65 5.52
CA THR A 306 -5.58 24.99 6.01
C THR A 306 -5.25 24.00 7.11
N VAL A 307 -4.15 23.27 6.98
CA VAL A 307 -3.75 22.29 7.98
C VAL A 307 -2.36 22.60 8.54
N LEU A 308 -2.13 22.21 9.79
CA LEU A 308 -0.81 22.15 10.42
C LEU A 308 -0.33 20.70 10.40
N ALA A 309 0.52 20.34 9.43
CA ALA A 309 1.12 19.02 9.30
C ALA A 309 2.39 18.90 10.16
N PHE A 310 2.66 17.71 10.69
CA PHE A 310 3.83 17.42 11.53
C PHE A 310 4.15 15.94 11.57
N THR A 311 5.42 15.60 11.73
CA THR A 311 5.89 14.22 11.90
C THR A 311 5.80 13.81 13.38
N THR A 312 5.16 12.67 13.64
CA THR A 312 5.15 12.03 14.96
C THR A 312 6.11 10.86 14.97
N HIS A 313 6.97 10.77 15.99
CA HIS A 313 7.86 9.64 16.21
C HIS A 313 7.70 9.18 17.66
N ILE A 314 7.24 7.94 17.83
CA ILE A 314 7.00 7.31 19.13
C ILE A 314 7.95 6.13 19.28
N LYS A 315 8.77 6.14 20.33
CA LYS A 315 9.74 5.07 20.63
C LYS A 315 9.31 4.24 21.82
N ASN A 316 9.60 2.95 21.78
CA ASN A 316 9.49 2.07 22.94
C ASN A 316 10.85 1.99 23.65
N VAL A 317 10.95 2.69 24.77
CA VAL A 317 12.14 2.75 25.66
C VAL A 317 11.98 1.85 26.89
N GLY A 318 10.88 1.08 26.98
CA GLY A 318 10.64 0.13 28.06
C GLY A 318 11.47 -1.14 27.91
N ASP A 319 11.17 -2.21 28.63
CA ASP A 319 11.91 -3.49 28.60
C ASP A 319 11.14 -4.63 27.89
N MET A 320 9.94 -4.33 27.36
CA MET A 320 9.12 -5.27 26.59
C MET A 320 8.57 -4.60 25.35
N ASP A 321 8.21 -5.42 24.37
CA ASP A 321 7.45 -4.99 23.20
C ASP A 321 6.08 -4.43 23.61
N TYR A 322 5.68 -3.35 22.95
CA TYR A 322 4.31 -2.86 23.00
C TYR A 322 3.48 -3.63 21.99
N TYR A 323 2.90 -4.75 22.41
CA TYR A 323 2.10 -5.61 21.55
C TYR A 323 0.62 -5.20 21.52
N ILE A 324 0.08 -4.96 20.33
CA ILE A 324 -1.34 -4.68 20.09
C ILE A 324 -2.02 -5.92 19.49
N GLY A 325 -1.39 -6.49 18.46
CA GLY A 325 -1.73 -7.79 17.89
C GLY A 325 -2.36 -7.76 16.50
N ASN A 326 -2.90 -8.91 16.10
CA ASN A 326 -3.38 -9.15 14.75
C ASN A 326 -4.87 -8.77 14.59
N PRO A 327 -5.23 -7.91 13.62
CA PRO A 327 -6.61 -7.52 13.34
C PRO A 327 -7.57 -8.67 13.05
N ASN A 328 -7.10 -9.77 12.47
CA ASN A 328 -7.92 -10.95 12.21
C ASN A 328 -8.27 -11.73 13.48
N ASN A 329 -7.40 -11.68 14.49
CA ASN A 329 -7.59 -12.40 15.75
C ASN A 329 -8.36 -11.57 16.79
N ASN A 330 -8.25 -10.24 16.74
CA ASN A 330 -8.90 -9.32 17.68
C ASN A 330 -9.68 -8.20 16.95
N PRO A 331 -10.67 -8.53 16.09
CA PRO A 331 -11.29 -7.55 15.19
C PRO A 331 -11.99 -6.41 15.91
N ASP A 332 -12.45 -6.62 17.15
CA ASP A 332 -13.12 -5.59 17.96
C ASP A 332 -12.19 -4.44 18.41
N GLN A 333 -10.87 -4.62 18.29
CA GLN A 333 -9.87 -3.58 18.63
C GLN A 333 -9.49 -2.70 17.42
N PHE A 334 -9.92 -3.06 16.21
CA PHE A 334 -9.49 -2.40 14.99
C PHE A 334 -10.67 -1.93 14.15
N THR A 335 -10.48 -0.80 13.46
CA THR A 335 -11.45 -0.31 12.49
C THR A 335 -10.90 -0.44 11.06
N PHE A 336 -11.73 -1.01 10.18
CA PHE A 336 -11.48 -1.11 8.74
C PHE A 336 -12.23 -0.04 7.95
N GLN A 337 -12.98 0.83 8.63
CA GLN A 337 -13.62 1.99 8.01
C GLN A 337 -12.59 3.10 7.84
N ASN A 338 -11.64 2.84 6.95
CA ASN A 338 -10.64 3.79 6.51
C ASN A 338 -10.37 3.61 5.00
N CYS A 339 -9.67 4.57 4.44
CA CYS A 339 -9.38 4.67 3.02
C CYS A 339 -8.02 4.10 2.65
N HIS A 340 -7.24 3.67 3.65
CA HIS A 340 -5.87 3.22 3.48
C HIS A 340 -5.77 1.71 3.22
N GLY A 341 -6.90 0.99 3.27
CA GLY A 341 -6.98 -0.41 2.85
C GLY A 341 -6.31 -1.38 3.83
N HIS A 342 -6.11 -0.98 5.09
CA HIS A 342 -5.60 -1.82 6.16
C HIS A 342 -6.34 -1.54 7.48
N ALA A 343 -6.20 -2.40 8.48
CA ALA A 343 -6.79 -2.15 9.79
C ALA A 343 -6.14 -0.94 10.48
N HIS A 344 -6.91 -0.15 11.22
CA HIS A 344 -6.40 0.87 12.11
C HIS A 344 -6.70 0.52 13.57
N TYR A 345 -5.71 0.69 14.44
CA TYR A 345 -5.91 0.71 15.88
C TYR A 345 -6.29 2.13 16.33
N GLU A 346 -7.43 2.27 17.00
CA GLU A 346 -7.91 3.55 17.52
C GLU A 346 -7.34 3.82 18.91
N GLY A 347 -7.07 5.10 19.22
CA GLY A 347 -6.60 5.51 20.55
C GLY A 347 -5.10 5.34 20.81
N TYR A 348 -4.29 5.16 19.77
CA TYR A 348 -2.82 5.15 19.87
C TYR A 348 -2.23 6.53 20.21
N ALA A 349 -2.73 7.59 19.56
CA ALA A 349 -2.33 8.97 19.82
C ALA A 349 -3.52 9.92 19.65
N ASP A 350 -3.48 11.06 20.34
CA ASP A 350 -4.47 12.13 20.23
C ASP A 350 -3.78 13.45 19.87
N TYR A 351 -4.29 14.13 18.85
CA TYR A 351 -3.74 15.39 18.34
C TYR A 351 -4.67 16.52 18.73
N VAL A 352 -4.28 17.28 19.76
CA VAL A 352 -5.13 18.30 20.37
C VAL A 352 -4.45 19.65 20.34
N LEU A 353 -5.18 20.69 19.94
CA LEU A 353 -4.70 22.07 19.95
C LEU A 353 -5.42 22.86 21.04
N TYR A 354 -4.63 23.52 21.89
CA TYR A 354 -5.15 24.36 22.97
C TYR A 354 -4.86 25.83 22.73
N THR A 355 -5.77 26.70 23.15
CA THR A 355 -5.49 28.13 23.31
C THR A 355 -4.53 28.36 24.49
N MET A 356 -3.92 29.54 24.57
CA MET A 356 -3.11 29.93 25.72
C MET A 356 -3.88 29.95 27.06
N ASN A 357 -5.21 29.94 27.02
CA ASN A 357 -6.06 29.85 28.21
C ASN A 357 -6.39 28.39 28.60
N GLY A 358 -5.95 27.41 27.82
CA GLY A 358 -6.21 25.98 28.05
C GLY A 358 -7.52 25.47 27.43
N ASP A 359 -8.20 26.28 26.61
CA ASP A 359 -9.41 25.84 25.91
C ASP A 359 -9.03 24.95 24.71
N ASN A 360 -9.62 23.76 24.62
CA ASN A 360 -9.45 22.86 23.47
C ASN A 360 -10.14 23.46 22.23
N ILE A 361 -9.44 23.50 21.11
CA ILE A 361 -9.97 23.87 19.80
C ILE A 361 -10.39 22.58 19.09
N PRO A 362 -11.69 22.39 18.79
CA PRO A 362 -12.14 21.22 18.03
C PRO A 362 -11.58 21.29 16.61
N ILE A 363 -10.74 20.31 16.27
CA ILE A 363 -9.97 20.20 15.03
C ILE A 363 -10.12 18.79 14.47
N GLY A 364 -9.90 18.63 13.16
CA GLY A 364 -9.79 17.30 12.56
C GLY A 364 -8.59 16.57 13.17
N HIS A 365 -8.72 15.27 13.42
CA HIS A 365 -7.68 14.46 14.08
C HIS A 365 -7.49 13.13 13.38
N LYS A 366 -6.34 12.50 13.61
CA LYS A 366 -6.03 11.18 13.05
C LYS A 366 -6.74 10.09 13.84
N ASN A 367 -7.75 9.47 13.23
CA ASN A 367 -8.61 8.50 13.91
C ASN A 367 -8.02 7.09 14.04
N GLY A 368 -6.95 6.77 13.31
CA GLY A 368 -6.46 5.41 13.25
C GLY A 368 -5.00 5.27 12.87
N PHE A 369 -4.33 4.25 13.40
CA PHE A 369 -2.91 4.01 13.22
C PHE A 369 -2.66 2.53 12.88
N CYS A 370 -1.85 2.28 11.85
CA CYS A 370 -1.08 1.06 11.79
C CYS A 370 0.18 1.25 12.64
N VAL A 371 0.35 0.48 13.71
CA VAL A 371 1.52 0.60 14.58
C VAL A 371 2.54 -0.46 14.19
N LEU A 372 3.71 -0.02 13.72
CA LEU A 372 4.77 -0.90 13.19
C LEU A 372 6.17 -0.40 13.55
N ASP A 373 7.17 -1.26 13.37
CA ASP A 373 8.58 -0.91 13.58
C ASP A 373 9.17 -0.25 12.32
N LEU A 374 9.39 1.07 12.36
CA LEU A 374 10.03 1.81 11.26
C LEU A 374 11.49 2.19 11.57
N GLU A 375 11.89 2.15 12.83
CA GLU A 375 13.22 2.57 13.30
C GLU A 375 13.64 1.73 14.52
N CYS A 376 14.85 1.15 14.53
CA CYS A 376 15.38 0.35 15.65
C CYS A 376 16.83 0.68 16.02
N SER A 377 17.25 1.93 15.82
CA SER A 377 18.62 2.42 16.07
C SER A 377 19.07 2.38 17.53
N ASP A 378 18.16 2.16 18.49
CA ASP A 378 18.53 1.99 19.90
C ASP A 378 19.04 0.58 20.22
N GLY A 379 19.06 -0.32 19.23
CA GLY A 379 19.58 -1.69 19.35
C GLY A 379 18.52 -2.79 19.28
N GLY A 380 17.26 -2.42 19.08
CA GLY A 380 16.13 -3.34 18.93
C GLY A 380 16.17 -4.11 17.62
N ALA A 381 15.32 -5.13 17.53
CA ALA A 381 15.05 -5.88 16.30
C ALA A 381 13.60 -5.62 15.89
N ALA A 382 13.37 -5.18 14.65
CA ALA A 382 12.03 -4.96 14.15
C ALA A 382 11.28 -6.28 14.00
N GLN A 383 9.99 -6.28 14.34
CA GLN A 383 9.12 -7.46 14.29
C GLN A 383 7.73 -7.13 13.75
N TYR A 384 7.20 -5.96 14.09
CA TYR A 384 5.79 -5.63 13.89
C TYR A 384 5.52 -4.86 12.61
N GLY A 385 4.34 -5.13 12.03
CA GLY A 385 3.83 -4.54 10.80
C GLY A 385 2.32 -4.38 10.85
N CYS A 386 1.69 -3.80 9.82
CA CYS A 386 0.24 -3.54 9.86
C CYS A 386 -0.65 -4.79 9.98
N GLY A 387 -0.12 -5.98 9.68
CA GLY A 387 -0.82 -7.26 9.84
C GLY A 387 -0.74 -7.84 11.26
N ASN A 388 0.22 -7.38 12.07
CA ASN A 388 0.40 -7.74 13.47
C ASN A 388 1.10 -6.58 14.18
N MET A 389 0.30 -5.74 14.83
CA MET A 389 0.73 -4.40 15.22
C MET A 389 1.43 -4.38 16.57
N GLY A 390 2.41 -3.50 16.70
CA GLY A 390 3.16 -3.27 17.92
C GLY A 390 4.40 -2.42 17.69
N ILE A 391 5.15 -2.17 18.76
CA ILE A 391 6.49 -1.55 18.72
C ILE A 391 7.44 -2.39 19.54
N SER A 392 8.46 -2.94 18.89
CA SER A 392 9.48 -3.75 19.52
C SER A 392 10.30 -2.92 20.53
N HIS A 393 10.83 -3.57 21.56
CA HIS A 393 11.77 -2.96 22.49
C HIS A 393 12.91 -2.30 21.72
N GLN A 394 13.24 -1.03 22.04
CA GLN A 394 14.28 -0.23 21.36
C GLN A 394 13.97 0.09 19.89
N CYS A 395 12.72 -0.03 19.48
CA CYS A 395 12.23 0.42 18.18
C CYS A 395 11.25 1.60 18.31
N GLY A 396 10.82 2.14 17.17
CA GLY A 396 9.92 3.26 17.08
C GLY A 396 9.09 3.27 15.79
N ASP A 397 7.93 3.89 15.92
CA ASP A 397 6.98 4.11 14.84
C ASP A 397 6.99 5.60 14.42
N ILE A 398 6.98 5.85 13.12
CA ILE A 398 7.16 7.18 12.52
C ILE A 398 6.04 7.48 11.53
N TYR A 399 5.24 8.49 11.86
CA TYR A 399 4.24 9.06 10.97
C TYR A 399 4.74 10.37 10.39
N SER A 400 5.21 10.35 9.14
CA SER A 400 5.68 11.55 8.44
C SER A 400 4.56 12.55 8.20
N ARG A 401 4.87 13.85 8.31
CA ARG A 401 3.99 14.97 7.92
C ARG A 401 3.45 14.87 6.48
N ASP A 402 4.08 14.07 5.62
CA ASP A 402 3.68 13.88 4.22
C ASP A 402 2.62 12.78 4.04
N LEU A 403 2.23 12.11 5.13
CA LEU A 403 1.14 11.14 5.13
C LEU A 403 -0.22 11.83 5.23
N ASP A 404 -1.22 11.20 4.62
CA ASP A 404 -2.60 11.60 4.77
C ASP A 404 -3.05 11.51 6.24
N CYS A 405 -3.90 12.44 6.65
CA CYS A 405 -4.39 12.61 8.03
C CYS A 405 -3.33 12.95 9.09
N GLN A 406 -2.06 13.19 8.69
CA GLN A 406 -0.98 13.50 9.63
C GLN A 406 -0.85 15.01 9.88
N TRP A 407 -1.94 15.62 10.35
CA TRP A 407 -2.08 17.05 10.59
C TRP A 407 -3.20 17.39 11.58
N ILE A 408 -3.35 18.69 11.83
CA ILE A 408 -4.47 19.33 12.52
C ILE A 408 -5.15 20.29 11.52
N ASP A 409 -6.45 20.15 11.27
CA ASP A 409 -7.27 21.08 10.43
C ASP A 409 -7.81 22.27 11.22
#